data_AF-A0A416Z9E9-F1
#
_entry.id   AF-A0A416Z9E9-F1
#
_cell.length_a   1.000
_cell.length_b   1.000
_cell.length_c   1.000
_cell.angle_alpha   90.00
_cell.angle_beta   90.00
_cell.angle_gamma   90.00
#
_symmetry.space_group_name_H-M   'P 1'
#
loop_
_entity.id
_entity.type
_entity.pdbx_description
1 polymer ?
#
loop_
_entity_poly.entity_id
_entity_poly.type
_entity_poly.pdbx_seq_one_letter_code
_entity_poly.pdbx_strand_id
1 'polypeptide(L)'
;MKGKVMKKLSSIFALAIVASMLLNVSTYAVYDNGPRNTQYNRTNAQSYIGRYTTSPNPDYYYFNEGGDCTSFASQVLYAGGMSMTAAVDNPTDSSWYYYNATWGRGRTSTWTYAPNFRTYWADVNGEGGKRAYQFKVYLASDFNDDDIWFDIWEYLEPGDIIQYVRTSDWATYHSQAVHRTSYENREYKVSVGQHTVDEWKNLRDYVLGLSGKTRVCLIKISANTFSTQSAKNLTKIAAMSINELAAEEDRLNRTIPLTTAAEHEKWTTIALLKQEMAKQGKNSQTYKTAITMEALRQFVSNRMENNTLFLSCVGNLENDQLKTILSSDCEKAKTENEVLSAFLKEMQECDNVQLLWNEYWNNIIQQTPPSYYE
;
A
#
# COMPACT_ATOMS: atom_id res chain seq x y z
N MET A 1 -7.00 10.73 -42.93
CA MET A 1 -6.00 11.03 -41.87
C MET A 1 -6.40 10.41 -40.52
N LYS A 2 -6.50 9.06 -40.41
CA LYS A 2 -6.84 8.35 -39.16
C LYS A 2 -5.90 7.16 -38.85
N GLY A 3 -4.72 7.10 -39.45
CA GLY A 3 -3.82 5.92 -39.40
C GLY A 3 -2.48 6.11 -38.68
N LYS A 4 -2.19 7.28 -38.09
CA LYS A 4 -0.85 7.58 -37.52
C LYS A 4 -0.81 7.75 -36.00
N VAL A 5 -1.95 7.73 -35.29
CA VAL A 5 -2.00 7.97 -33.83
C VAL A 5 -1.99 6.67 -33.01
N MET A 6 -2.47 5.53 -33.56
CA MET A 6 -2.53 4.26 -32.80
C MET A 6 -1.20 3.51 -32.66
N LYS A 7 -0.17 3.81 -33.46
CA LYS A 7 1.15 3.16 -33.33
C LYS A 7 2.04 3.75 -32.22
N LYS A 8 1.71 4.94 -31.69
CA LYS A 8 2.47 5.55 -30.59
C LYS A 8 1.91 5.20 -29.20
N LEU A 9 0.63 4.85 -29.07
CA LEU A 9 0.05 4.49 -27.76
C LEU A 9 0.44 3.08 -27.28
N SER A 10 0.71 2.13 -28.19
CA SER A 10 1.08 0.75 -27.80
C SER A 10 2.52 0.62 -27.30
N SER A 11 3.42 1.49 -27.73
CA SER A 11 4.84 1.47 -27.30
C SER A 11 5.05 2.16 -25.94
N ILE A 12 4.19 3.11 -25.56
CA ILE A 12 4.29 3.83 -24.28
C ILE A 12 3.79 2.97 -23.12
N PHE A 13 2.77 2.13 -23.35
CA PHE A 13 2.25 1.21 -22.34
C PHE A 13 3.19 0.01 -22.08
N ALA A 14 3.85 -0.49 -23.13
CA ALA A 14 4.89 -1.53 -22.98
C ALA A 14 6.13 -0.99 -22.23
N LEU A 15 6.53 0.26 -22.48
CA LEU A 15 7.61 0.90 -21.70
C LEU A 15 7.23 1.15 -20.24
N ALA A 16 5.97 1.45 -19.94
CA ALA A 16 5.52 1.70 -18.56
C ALA A 16 5.54 0.42 -17.70
N ILE A 17 5.24 -0.75 -18.29
CA ILE A 17 5.32 -2.04 -17.60
C ILE A 17 6.79 -2.44 -17.38
N VAL A 18 7.66 -2.25 -18.38
CA VAL A 18 9.10 -2.51 -18.25
C VAL A 18 9.79 -1.52 -17.29
N ALA A 19 9.33 -0.27 -17.21
CA ALA A 19 9.81 0.72 -16.24
C ALA A 19 9.30 0.48 -14.81
N SER A 20 8.13 -0.16 -14.65
CA SER A 20 7.60 -0.55 -13.32
C SER A 20 8.36 -1.73 -12.69
N MET A 21 9.17 -2.44 -13.47
CA MET A 21 9.97 -3.60 -13.03
C MET A 21 11.43 -3.24 -12.64
N LEU A 22 11.74 -1.94 -12.56
CA LEU A 22 13.07 -1.36 -12.28
C LEU A 22 13.15 -0.63 -10.93
N LEU A 23 12.23 -0.88 -10.01
CA LEU A 23 12.27 -0.31 -8.66
C LEU A 23 12.52 -1.42 -7.65
N ASN A 24 13.51 -1.22 -6.78
CA ASN A 24 13.51 -1.85 -5.47
C ASN A 24 12.18 -1.51 -4.81
N VAL A 25 11.28 -2.47 -4.78
CA VAL A 25 10.14 -2.39 -3.90
C VAL A 25 10.00 -3.79 -3.33
N SER A 26 10.45 -3.93 -2.09
CA SER A 26 9.87 -4.76 -1.03
C SER A 26 8.36 -4.50 -0.82
N THR A 27 7.69 -3.93 -1.82
CA THR A 27 6.31 -3.47 -1.81
C THR A 27 5.69 -4.06 -3.07
N TYR A 28 4.98 -5.15 -2.89
CA TYR A 28 4.12 -5.65 -3.95
C TYR A 28 2.93 -4.71 -4.00
N ALA A 29 2.98 -3.71 -4.88
CA ALA A 29 1.74 -3.09 -5.34
C ALA A 29 0.98 -4.19 -6.08
N VAL A 30 -0.01 -4.77 -5.40
CA VAL A 30 -0.83 -5.84 -5.97
C VAL A 30 -1.72 -5.25 -7.07
N TYR A 31 -2.17 -4.01 -6.87
CA TYR A 31 -2.71 -3.16 -7.91
C TYR A 31 -2.60 -1.68 -7.52
N ASP A 32 -2.51 -0.80 -8.52
CA ASP A 32 -2.38 0.65 -8.35
C ASP A 32 -3.42 1.47 -9.16
N ASN A 33 -4.35 0.77 -9.82
CA ASN A 33 -5.26 1.29 -10.84
C ASN A 33 -6.74 1.00 -10.54
N GLY A 34 -7.10 0.85 -9.26
CA GLY A 34 -8.48 0.66 -8.80
C GLY A 34 -9.36 1.91 -9.00
N PRO A 35 -10.63 1.87 -8.60
CA PRO A 35 -11.52 3.02 -8.67
C PRO A 35 -10.97 4.19 -7.85
N ARG A 36 -11.05 5.40 -8.40
CA ARG A 36 -10.48 6.59 -7.76
C ARG A 36 -11.19 7.03 -6.48
N ASN A 37 -12.45 6.62 -6.29
CA ASN A 37 -13.30 6.95 -5.14
C ASN A 37 -13.27 8.45 -4.77
N THR A 38 -13.45 9.33 -5.76
CA THR A 38 -13.32 10.79 -5.58
C THR A 38 -14.39 11.40 -4.66
N GLN A 39 -15.45 10.64 -4.36
CA GLN A 39 -16.47 10.98 -3.38
C GLN A 39 -16.04 10.73 -1.92
N TYR A 40 -14.98 9.96 -1.69
CA TYR A 40 -14.51 9.65 -0.34
C TYR A 40 -13.95 10.90 0.33
N ASN A 41 -14.49 11.22 1.51
CA ASN A 41 -14.14 12.36 2.34
C ASN A 41 -13.24 11.88 3.50
N ARG A 42 -11.94 12.12 3.35
CA ARG A 42 -10.92 11.72 4.33
C ARG A 42 -11.05 12.52 5.63
N THR A 43 -11.53 13.77 5.60
CA THR A 43 -11.79 14.55 6.82
C THR A 43 -12.90 13.93 7.67
N ASN A 44 -13.96 13.40 7.05
CA ASN A 44 -15.04 12.71 7.76
C ASN A 44 -14.56 11.36 8.31
N ALA A 45 -13.81 10.60 7.51
CA ALA A 45 -13.19 9.35 7.98
C ALA A 45 -12.25 9.61 9.18
N GLN A 46 -11.37 10.61 9.08
CA GLN A 46 -10.50 11.05 10.17
C GLN A 46 -11.31 11.42 11.43
N SER A 47 -12.35 12.24 11.28
CA SER A 47 -13.20 12.67 12.39
C SER A 47 -13.91 11.49 13.05
N TYR A 48 -14.36 10.51 12.27
CA TYR A 48 -14.99 9.30 12.76
C TYR A 48 -14.02 8.47 13.61
N ILE A 49 -12.79 8.25 13.10
CA ILE A 49 -11.75 7.50 13.82
C ILE A 49 -11.41 8.23 15.13
N GLY A 50 -11.21 9.56 15.07
CA GLY A 50 -10.94 10.40 16.23
C GLY A 50 -12.00 10.30 17.32
N ARG A 51 -13.27 10.23 16.93
CA ARG A 51 -14.41 10.15 17.86
C ARG A 51 -14.59 8.76 18.48
N TYR A 52 -14.40 7.70 17.68
CA TYR A 52 -14.87 6.37 18.07
C TYR A 52 -13.76 5.35 18.35
N THR A 53 -12.47 5.70 18.23
CA THR A 53 -11.37 4.76 18.54
C THR A 53 -11.44 4.20 19.96
N THR A 54 -11.69 5.04 20.97
CA THR A 54 -11.70 4.65 22.39
C THR A 54 -13.09 4.54 23.00
N SER A 55 -14.13 4.64 22.17
CA SER A 55 -15.53 4.54 22.57
C SER A 55 -16.31 4.07 21.35
N PRO A 56 -16.68 2.78 21.26
CA PRO A 56 -17.40 2.26 20.11
C PRO A 56 -18.67 3.07 19.81
N ASN A 57 -19.02 3.19 18.53
CA ASN A 57 -20.20 3.95 18.12
C ASN A 57 -21.49 3.18 18.52
N PRO A 58 -22.37 3.75 19.37
CA PRO A 58 -23.58 3.07 19.82
C PRO A 58 -24.62 2.80 18.71
N ASP A 59 -24.48 3.43 17.54
CA ASP A 59 -25.35 3.17 16.38
C ASP A 59 -25.07 1.80 15.73
N TYR A 60 -23.93 1.17 16.06
CA TYR A 60 -23.53 -0.13 15.55
C TYR A 60 -23.43 -1.13 16.70
N TYR A 61 -23.79 -2.37 16.43
CA TYR A 61 -23.54 -3.47 17.36
C TYR A 61 -22.04 -3.65 17.54
N TYR A 62 -21.61 -3.73 18.81
CA TYR A 62 -20.23 -3.96 19.20
C TYR A 62 -19.95 -5.46 19.25
N PHE A 63 -19.13 -5.96 18.33
CA PHE A 63 -18.84 -7.39 18.15
C PHE A 63 -17.72 -7.87 19.10
N ASN A 64 -18.01 -7.87 20.40
CA ASN A 64 -17.06 -8.28 21.43
C ASN A 64 -16.65 -9.77 21.34
N GLU A 65 -17.44 -10.57 20.62
CA GLU A 65 -17.16 -11.96 20.26
C GLU A 65 -16.13 -12.12 19.12
N GLY A 66 -15.69 -11.00 18.54
CA GLY A 66 -14.77 -10.94 17.42
C GLY A 66 -15.40 -10.34 16.16
N GLY A 67 -14.58 -9.63 15.38
CA GLY A 67 -15.01 -8.96 14.15
C GLY A 67 -15.17 -7.44 14.30
N ASP A 68 -15.16 -6.91 15.52
CA ASP A 68 -15.38 -5.48 15.73
C ASP A 68 -14.29 -4.60 15.11
N CYS A 69 -13.03 -5.03 15.11
CA CYS A 69 -11.97 -4.36 14.37
C CYS A 69 -12.29 -4.14 12.88
N THR A 70 -13.03 -5.07 12.26
CA THR A 70 -13.47 -4.97 10.86
C THR A 70 -14.76 -4.16 10.74
N SER A 71 -15.69 -4.30 11.69
CA SER A 71 -16.88 -3.45 11.77
C SER A 71 -16.48 -1.99 11.86
N PHE A 72 -15.53 -1.64 12.72
CA PHE A 72 -14.96 -0.30 12.85
C PHE A 72 -14.37 0.21 11.55
N ALA A 73 -13.51 -0.58 10.88
CA ALA A 73 -12.97 -0.23 9.57
C ALA A 73 -14.09 0.05 8.56
N SER A 74 -15.14 -0.78 8.51
CA SER A 74 -16.27 -0.56 7.61
C SER A 74 -17.06 0.71 7.95
N GLN A 75 -17.27 0.98 9.23
CA GLN A 75 -17.90 2.21 9.71
C GLN A 75 -17.10 3.46 9.30
N VAL A 76 -15.77 3.41 9.41
CA VAL A 76 -14.87 4.49 8.96
C VAL A 76 -15.07 4.76 7.47
N LEU A 77 -15.09 3.71 6.64
CA LEU A 77 -15.30 3.87 5.20
C LEU A 77 -16.68 4.47 4.88
N TYR A 78 -17.72 4.01 5.58
CA TYR A 78 -19.07 4.53 5.41
C TYR A 78 -19.19 6.00 5.84
N ALA A 79 -18.61 6.36 6.99
CA ALA A 79 -18.57 7.74 7.47
C ALA A 79 -17.77 8.66 6.53
N GLY A 80 -16.74 8.11 5.88
CA GLY A 80 -16.02 8.78 4.78
C GLY A 80 -16.82 8.87 3.47
N GLY A 81 -18.04 8.35 3.39
CA GLY A 81 -18.93 8.52 2.24
C GLY A 81 -18.90 7.38 1.22
N MET A 82 -18.34 6.21 1.57
CA MET A 82 -18.50 5.02 0.74
C MET A 82 -19.92 4.45 0.87
N SER A 83 -20.61 4.27 -0.25
CA SER A 83 -21.98 3.75 -0.24
C SER A 83 -22.03 2.25 0.06
N MET A 84 -22.94 1.87 0.96
CA MET A 84 -23.35 0.48 1.14
C MET A 84 -24.05 -0.06 -0.11
N THR A 85 -23.91 -1.36 -0.37
CA THR A 85 -24.75 -2.04 -1.36
C THR A 85 -26.16 -2.27 -0.81
N ALA A 86 -27.13 -2.52 -1.68
CA ALA A 86 -28.49 -2.87 -1.23
C ALA A 86 -28.51 -4.18 -0.41
N ALA A 87 -29.43 -4.25 0.56
CA ALA A 87 -29.68 -5.46 1.34
C ALA A 87 -30.18 -6.61 0.45
N VAL A 88 -29.69 -7.82 0.72
CA VAL A 88 -30.08 -9.05 0.02
C VAL A 88 -30.24 -10.20 1.01
N ASP A 89 -31.04 -11.21 0.67
CA ASP A 89 -31.28 -12.35 1.55
C ASP A 89 -30.03 -13.22 1.74
N ASN A 90 -29.27 -13.42 0.66
CA ASN A 90 -28.06 -14.24 0.64
C ASN A 90 -26.84 -13.39 0.24
N PRO A 91 -26.29 -12.57 1.16
CA PRO A 91 -25.14 -11.73 0.85
C PRO A 91 -23.92 -12.58 0.52
N THR A 92 -23.15 -12.10 -0.45
CA THR A 92 -21.88 -12.69 -0.90
C THR A 92 -20.74 -11.70 -0.71
N ASP A 93 -19.53 -12.06 -1.15
CA ASP A 93 -18.35 -11.18 -1.13
C ASP A 93 -18.47 -9.96 -2.05
N SER A 94 -19.55 -9.84 -2.83
CA SER A 94 -19.87 -8.63 -3.61
C SER A 94 -20.88 -7.71 -2.91
N SER A 95 -21.40 -8.10 -1.74
CA SER A 95 -22.28 -7.30 -0.89
C SER A 95 -21.45 -6.62 0.20
N TRP A 96 -21.74 -5.38 0.56
CA TRP A 96 -21.11 -4.69 1.71
C TRP A 96 -22.09 -3.70 2.33
N TYR A 97 -22.66 -4.06 3.49
CA TYR A 97 -23.62 -3.22 4.20
C TYR A 97 -23.78 -3.62 5.68
N TYR A 98 -24.27 -2.66 6.46
CA TYR A 98 -24.80 -2.85 7.80
C TYR A 98 -26.03 -1.97 7.99
N TYR A 99 -27.17 -2.61 8.23
CA TYR A 99 -28.45 -2.01 8.58
C TYR A 99 -28.88 -2.40 9.99
N ASN A 100 -28.46 -3.56 10.49
CA ASN A 100 -28.59 -4.00 11.88
C ASN A 100 -27.72 -5.25 12.12
N ALA A 101 -27.70 -5.78 13.35
CA ALA A 101 -26.86 -6.90 13.75
C ALA A 101 -27.22 -8.26 13.12
N THR A 102 -28.39 -8.40 12.49
CA THR A 102 -28.89 -9.68 11.98
C THR A 102 -28.19 -10.08 10.69
N TRP A 103 -27.68 -11.31 10.61
CA TRP A 103 -27.10 -11.86 9.36
C TRP A 103 -28.13 -11.89 8.22
N GLY A 104 -27.67 -11.76 6.98
CA GLY A 104 -28.53 -11.67 5.80
C GLY A 104 -28.87 -10.21 5.51
N ARG A 105 -30.15 -9.85 5.44
CA ARG A 105 -30.58 -8.48 5.14
C ARG A 105 -30.08 -7.41 6.13
N GLY A 106 -29.70 -7.79 7.35
CA GLY A 106 -29.19 -6.84 8.34
C GLY A 106 -27.71 -6.49 8.15
N ARG A 107 -26.85 -7.44 7.78
CA ARG A 107 -25.41 -7.19 7.58
C ARG A 107 -24.71 -8.26 6.74
N THR A 108 -23.55 -7.90 6.21
CA THR A 108 -22.69 -8.78 5.41
C THR A 108 -21.45 -9.23 6.18
N SER A 109 -20.84 -10.34 5.75
CA SER A 109 -19.54 -10.81 6.29
C SER A 109 -18.43 -9.82 5.91
N THR A 110 -18.50 -9.23 4.72
CA THR A 110 -17.59 -8.19 4.26
C THR A 110 -17.60 -6.93 5.15
N TRP A 111 -18.64 -6.70 5.94
CA TRP A 111 -18.70 -5.60 6.91
C TRP A 111 -18.00 -5.94 8.22
N THR A 112 -18.14 -7.17 8.72
CA THR A 112 -17.74 -7.55 10.09
C THR A 112 -16.59 -8.55 10.17
N TYR A 113 -16.17 -9.17 9.07
CA TYR A 113 -15.19 -10.25 9.08
C TYR A 113 -14.00 -9.94 8.16
N ALA A 114 -12.80 -9.96 8.74
CA ALA A 114 -11.60 -9.39 8.13
C ALA A 114 -11.22 -10.00 6.77
N PRO A 115 -11.30 -11.34 6.57
CA PRO A 115 -11.06 -11.94 5.25
C PRO A 115 -12.01 -11.43 4.18
N ASN A 116 -13.33 -11.45 4.44
CA ASN A 116 -14.33 -11.03 3.46
C ASN A 116 -14.27 -9.52 3.20
N PHE A 117 -13.92 -8.71 4.20
CA PHE A 117 -13.63 -7.29 3.99
C PHE A 117 -12.53 -7.11 2.94
N ARG A 118 -11.43 -7.87 3.06
CA ARG A 118 -10.33 -7.82 2.09
C ARG A 118 -10.78 -8.27 0.70
N THR A 119 -11.56 -9.35 0.62
CA THR A 119 -12.12 -9.82 -0.65
C THR A 119 -12.97 -8.73 -1.32
N TYR A 120 -13.78 -7.98 -0.56
CA TYR A 120 -14.60 -6.91 -1.12
C TYR A 120 -13.78 -5.68 -1.55
N TRP A 121 -12.92 -5.18 -0.66
CA TRP A 121 -12.23 -3.90 -0.83
C TRP A 121 -10.94 -4.00 -1.64
N ALA A 122 -10.23 -5.10 -1.54
CA ALA A 122 -8.87 -5.22 -2.03
C ALA A 122 -8.70 -6.46 -2.92
N ASP A 123 -7.59 -7.17 -2.71
CA ASP A 123 -7.23 -8.36 -3.47
C ASP A 123 -6.93 -9.52 -2.52
N VAL A 124 -7.34 -10.72 -2.95
CA VAL A 124 -7.00 -11.99 -2.33
C VAL A 124 -6.49 -12.89 -3.44
N ASN A 125 -5.18 -12.94 -3.62
CA ASN A 125 -4.50 -13.81 -4.60
C ASN A 125 -5.06 -13.66 -6.03
N GLY A 126 -5.40 -12.44 -6.44
CA GLY A 126 -5.92 -12.11 -7.77
C GLY A 126 -7.44 -12.09 -7.89
N GLU A 127 -8.19 -12.57 -6.89
CA GLU A 127 -9.65 -12.81 -6.98
C GLU A 127 -10.52 -11.74 -6.28
N GLY A 128 -9.92 -10.72 -5.64
CA GLY A 128 -10.69 -9.71 -4.90
C GLY A 128 -11.44 -8.71 -5.78
N GLY A 129 -12.41 -8.02 -5.19
CA GLY A 129 -13.27 -7.03 -5.84
C GLY A 129 -12.60 -5.71 -6.19
N LYS A 130 -11.39 -5.44 -5.66
CA LYS A 130 -10.53 -4.28 -6.00
C LYS A 130 -11.28 -2.95 -5.99
N ARG A 131 -12.05 -2.70 -4.93
CA ARG A 131 -12.90 -1.50 -4.76
C ARG A 131 -12.19 -0.33 -4.10
N ALA A 132 -11.00 -0.53 -3.57
CA ALA A 132 -10.10 0.53 -3.14
C ALA A 132 -9.27 1.04 -4.33
N TYR A 133 -8.67 2.22 -4.20
CA TYR A 133 -7.86 2.81 -5.26
C TYR A 133 -6.55 2.04 -5.49
N GLN A 134 -5.84 1.69 -4.42
CA GLN A 134 -4.58 0.96 -4.50
C GLN A 134 -4.45 -0.03 -3.35
N PHE A 135 -3.64 -1.06 -3.57
CA PHE A 135 -3.36 -2.08 -2.57
C PHE A 135 -1.89 -2.48 -2.60
N LYS A 136 -1.22 -2.33 -1.46
CA LYS A 136 0.18 -2.75 -1.27
C LYS A 136 0.29 -3.78 -0.16
N VAL A 137 1.23 -4.70 -0.31
CA VAL A 137 1.56 -5.69 0.73
C VAL A 137 3.03 -5.61 1.07
N TYR A 138 3.30 -5.59 2.38
CA TYR A 138 4.61 -5.60 3.00
C TYR A 138 4.68 -6.78 3.97
N LEU A 139 5.89 -7.16 4.39
CA LEU A 139 6.11 -7.96 5.59
C LEU A 139 6.30 -7.03 6.80
N ALA A 140 5.96 -7.52 7.98
CA ALA A 140 6.18 -6.78 9.22
C ALA A 140 7.67 -6.49 9.45
N SER A 141 8.58 -7.37 8.99
CA SER A 141 10.03 -7.12 8.99
C SER A 141 10.44 -5.90 8.19
N ASP A 142 9.68 -5.54 7.14
CA ASP A 142 10.01 -4.43 6.26
C ASP A 142 9.86 -3.07 6.98
N PHE A 143 9.08 -3.00 8.06
CA PHE A 143 8.90 -1.79 8.86
C PHE A 143 10.15 -1.42 9.67
N ASN A 144 11.14 -2.30 9.75
CA ASN A 144 12.44 -2.02 10.36
C ASN A 144 13.38 -1.24 9.43
N ASP A 145 13.10 -1.26 8.13
CA ASP A 145 13.84 -0.48 7.13
C ASP A 145 13.25 0.94 7.06
N ASP A 146 14.11 1.94 7.20
CA ASP A 146 13.67 3.33 7.24
C ASP A 146 13.22 3.85 5.87
N ASP A 147 13.83 3.41 4.77
CA ASP A 147 13.44 3.80 3.41
C ASP A 147 12.05 3.26 3.07
N ILE A 148 11.80 2.00 3.44
CA ILE A 148 10.47 1.40 3.35
C ILE A 148 9.50 2.14 4.28
N TRP A 149 9.91 2.49 5.51
CA TRP A 149 9.05 3.23 6.42
C TRP A 149 8.66 4.60 5.87
N PHE A 150 9.58 5.32 5.22
CA PHE A 150 9.25 6.57 4.53
C PHE A 150 8.23 6.36 3.41
N ASP A 151 8.34 5.29 2.62
CA ASP A 151 7.36 4.95 1.57
C ASP A 151 5.98 4.63 2.15
N ILE A 152 5.93 3.89 3.25
CA ILE A 152 4.68 3.55 3.96
C ILE A 152 4.05 4.81 4.54
N TRP A 153 4.84 5.65 5.21
CA TRP A 153 4.39 6.89 5.82
C TRP A 153 3.88 7.87 4.75
N GLU A 154 4.58 8.01 3.62
CA GLU A 154 4.13 8.83 2.48
C GLU A 154 2.82 8.29 1.89
N TYR A 155 2.71 6.96 1.73
CA TYR A 155 1.56 6.30 1.10
C TYR A 155 0.25 6.42 1.89
N LEU A 156 0.31 6.23 3.21
CA LEU A 156 -0.89 6.13 4.06
C LEU A 156 -1.53 7.48 4.34
N GLU A 157 -2.84 7.57 4.19
CA GLU A 157 -3.62 8.77 4.48
C GLU A 157 -4.80 8.48 5.41
N PRO A 158 -5.35 9.49 6.09
CA PRO A 158 -6.50 9.32 6.96
C PRO A 158 -7.67 8.63 6.25
N GLY A 159 -8.24 7.64 6.93
CA GLY A 159 -9.30 6.78 6.41
C GLY A 159 -8.82 5.62 5.53
N ASP A 160 -7.52 5.46 5.27
CA ASP A 160 -6.99 4.22 4.67
C ASP A 160 -7.04 3.08 5.71
N ILE A 161 -7.15 1.84 5.22
CA ILE A 161 -7.31 0.65 6.07
C ILE A 161 -6.05 -0.22 6.01
N ILE A 162 -5.67 -0.77 7.16
CA ILE A 162 -4.54 -1.69 7.29
C ILE A 162 -5.08 -3.02 7.76
N GLN A 163 -4.70 -4.11 7.09
CA GLN A 163 -5.07 -5.46 7.50
C GLN A 163 -3.84 -6.34 7.72
N TYR A 164 -3.96 -7.27 8.65
CA TYR A 164 -2.89 -8.19 9.01
C TYR A 164 -3.24 -9.61 8.59
N VAL A 165 -2.30 -10.25 7.89
CA VAL A 165 -2.52 -11.54 7.24
C VAL A 165 -1.45 -12.52 7.69
N ARG A 166 -1.90 -13.71 8.11
CA ARG A 166 -0.99 -14.81 8.47
C ARG A 166 -0.33 -15.36 7.22
N THR A 167 0.96 -15.65 7.33
CA THR A 167 1.74 -16.16 6.20
C THR A 167 1.39 -17.59 5.81
N SER A 168 0.98 -18.40 6.78
CA SER A 168 0.71 -19.83 6.63
C SER A 168 -0.53 -20.16 5.79
N ASP A 169 -1.60 -19.38 5.93
CA ASP A 169 -2.93 -19.71 5.38
C ASP A 169 -3.60 -18.52 4.68
N TRP A 170 -2.91 -17.39 4.53
CA TRP A 170 -3.44 -16.15 3.97
C TRP A 170 -4.70 -15.61 4.67
N ALA A 171 -4.98 -16.10 5.89
CA ALA A 171 -6.11 -15.64 6.66
C ALA A 171 -5.83 -14.24 7.21
N THR A 172 -6.71 -13.31 6.86
CA THR A 172 -6.74 -11.97 7.44
C THR A 172 -7.35 -12.04 8.83
N TYR A 173 -6.67 -11.51 9.84
CA TYR A 173 -7.08 -11.70 11.24
C TYR A 173 -7.33 -10.40 12.01
N HIS A 174 -6.90 -9.25 11.50
CA HIS A 174 -7.11 -7.97 12.17
C HIS A 174 -7.13 -6.81 11.17
N SER A 175 -7.82 -5.73 11.54
CA SER A 175 -8.02 -4.53 10.75
C SER A 175 -7.81 -3.28 11.62
N GLN A 176 -7.18 -2.24 11.08
CA GLN A 176 -6.99 -0.93 11.71
C GLN A 176 -7.27 0.19 10.71
N ALA A 177 -7.65 1.36 11.22
CA ALA A 177 -7.91 2.53 10.40
C ALA A 177 -6.89 3.64 10.65
N VAL A 178 -6.33 4.23 9.60
CA VAL A 178 -5.36 5.32 9.69
C VAL A 178 -6.07 6.62 10.06
N HIS A 179 -5.66 7.24 11.17
CA HIS A 179 -6.22 8.52 11.60
C HIS A 179 -5.41 9.71 11.11
N ARG A 180 -4.08 9.66 11.25
CA ARG A 180 -3.18 10.71 10.75
C ARG A 180 -1.75 10.21 10.60
N THR A 181 -1.03 10.87 9.70
CA THR A 181 0.42 10.94 9.67
C THR A 181 0.87 12.19 10.42
N SER A 182 2.08 12.15 10.97
CA SER A 182 2.70 13.28 11.65
C SER A 182 4.22 13.13 11.69
N TYR A 183 4.92 14.25 11.82
CA TYR A 183 6.34 14.32 12.17
C TYR A 183 6.49 15.03 13.51
N GLU A 184 6.71 14.25 14.57
CA GLU A 184 6.75 14.75 15.95
C GLU A 184 7.99 14.17 16.64
N ASN A 185 8.72 14.99 17.40
CA ASN A 185 9.95 14.57 18.09
C ASN A 185 11.01 13.95 17.16
N ARG A 186 11.11 14.45 15.93
CA ARG A 186 12.00 13.93 14.86
C ARG A 186 11.66 12.53 14.36
N GLU A 187 10.45 12.05 14.64
CA GLU A 187 9.97 10.74 14.20
C GLU A 187 8.77 10.87 13.28
N TYR A 188 8.77 10.09 12.20
CA TYR A 188 7.65 9.94 11.28
C TYR A 188 6.69 8.91 11.87
N LYS A 189 5.48 9.34 12.24
CA LYS A 189 4.49 8.51 12.93
C LYS A 189 3.21 8.37 12.13
N VAL A 190 2.61 7.19 12.21
CA VAL A 190 1.24 6.92 11.73
C VAL A 190 0.40 6.49 12.93
N SER A 191 -0.59 7.31 13.30
CA SER A 191 -1.56 6.97 14.35
C SER A 191 -2.71 6.20 13.74
N VAL A 192 -3.04 5.05 14.32
CA VAL A 192 -4.14 4.18 13.87
C VAL A 192 -5.09 3.88 15.02
N GLY A 193 -6.38 3.76 14.71
CA GLY A 193 -7.42 3.33 15.65
C GLY A 193 -7.84 1.88 15.40
N GLN A 194 -8.21 1.16 16.47
CA GLN A 194 -8.53 -0.27 16.40
C GLN A 194 -9.50 -0.71 17.51
N HIS A 195 -10.41 -1.65 17.21
CA HIS A 195 -11.44 -2.15 18.14
C HIS A 195 -11.26 -3.63 18.53
N THR A 196 -10.02 -4.08 18.76
CA THR A 196 -9.76 -5.31 19.54
C THR A 196 -9.71 -5.00 21.04
N VAL A 197 -9.21 -3.82 21.40
CA VAL A 197 -9.17 -3.28 22.77
C VAL A 197 -9.42 -1.76 22.80
N ASP A 198 -10.09 -1.24 21.78
CA ASP A 198 -10.56 0.15 21.66
C ASP A 198 -9.48 1.20 21.98
N GLU A 199 -8.36 1.18 21.24
CA GLU A 199 -7.20 2.01 21.56
C GLU A 199 -6.50 2.60 20.33
N TRP A 200 -5.68 3.61 20.60
CA TRP A 200 -4.74 4.18 19.65
C TRP A 200 -3.44 3.37 19.60
N LYS A 201 -2.90 3.18 18.40
CA LYS A 201 -1.56 2.62 18.20
C LYS A 201 -0.69 3.51 17.32
N ASN A 202 0.61 3.50 17.59
CA ASN A 202 1.62 3.85 16.59
C ASN A 202 1.81 2.63 15.69
N LEU A 203 1.57 2.81 14.38
CA LEU A 203 1.64 1.72 13.42
C LEU A 203 3.00 1.01 13.41
N ARG A 204 4.11 1.77 13.41
CA ARG A 204 5.44 1.19 13.30
C ARG A 204 5.73 0.29 14.50
N ASP A 205 5.51 0.83 15.70
CA ASP A 205 5.70 0.12 16.96
C ASP A 205 4.80 -1.12 17.05
N TYR A 206 3.54 -0.98 16.64
CA TYR A 206 2.58 -2.08 16.62
C TYR A 206 3.03 -3.22 15.70
N VAL A 207 3.43 -2.89 14.47
CA VAL A 207 3.85 -3.87 13.45
C VAL A 207 5.15 -4.57 13.85
N LEU A 208 6.13 -3.84 14.38
CA LEU A 208 7.39 -4.41 14.86
C LEU A 208 7.22 -5.32 16.07
N GLY A 209 6.10 -5.22 16.79
CA GLY A 209 5.71 -6.16 17.84
C GLY A 209 5.11 -7.48 17.34
N LEU A 210 4.82 -7.59 16.03
CA LEU A 210 4.28 -8.81 15.42
C LEU A 210 5.40 -9.76 14.98
N SER A 211 5.03 -10.99 14.58
CA SER A 211 5.97 -11.85 13.84
C SER A 211 6.40 -11.15 12.56
N GLY A 212 7.71 -11.07 12.28
CA GLY A 212 8.26 -10.46 11.06
C GLY A 212 7.72 -11.06 9.77
N LYS A 213 7.20 -12.30 9.81
CA LYS A 213 6.53 -12.97 8.70
C LYS A 213 5.06 -12.57 8.53
N THR A 214 4.53 -11.64 9.32
CA THR A 214 3.15 -11.18 9.16
C THR A 214 3.08 -10.32 7.91
N ARG A 215 2.11 -10.57 7.03
CA ARG A 215 1.84 -9.68 5.90
C ARG A 215 1.00 -8.50 6.38
N VAL A 216 1.44 -7.30 6.04
CA VAL A 216 0.78 -6.02 6.32
C VAL A 216 0.22 -5.48 5.01
N CYS A 217 -1.11 -5.49 4.93
CA CYS A 217 -1.89 -5.16 3.75
C CYS A 217 -2.37 -3.71 3.88
N LEU A 218 -1.85 -2.79 3.06
CA LEU A 218 -2.23 -1.38 3.05
C LEU A 218 -3.27 -1.15 1.94
N ILE A 219 -4.48 -0.75 2.32
CA ILE A 219 -5.63 -0.55 1.43
C ILE A 219 -5.90 0.95 1.33
N LYS A 220 -5.45 1.56 0.23
CA LYS A 220 -5.66 2.99 -0.05
C LYS A 220 -7.00 3.20 -0.70
N ILE A 221 -7.91 3.88 0.01
CA ILE A 221 -9.32 3.92 -0.38
C ILE A 221 -9.56 4.83 -1.58
N SER A 222 -8.95 6.01 -1.60
CA SER A 222 -9.17 6.99 -2.67
C SER A 222 -7.86 7.55 -3.23
N ALA A 223 -7.94 7.97 -4.49
CA ALA A 223 -6.87 8.68 -5.16
C ALA A 223 -6.85 10.15 -4.71
N ASN A 224 -5.66 10.73 -4.60
CA ASN A 224 -5.54 12.16 -4.51
C ASN A 224 -5.92 12.81 -5.85
N THR A 225 -6.61 13.94 -5.77
CA THR A 225 -7.07 14.71 -6.92
C THR A 225 -6.16 15.91 -7.09
N PHE A 226 -5.24 15.82 -8.06
CA PHE A 226 -4.30 16.90 -8.32
C PHE A 226 -5.02 18.12 -8.91
N SER A 227 -4.78 19.30 -8.34
CA SER A 227 -5.35 20.56 -8.81
C SER A 227 -4.26 21.51 -9.34
N THR A 228 -4.66 22.51 -10.12
CA THR A 228 -3.77 23.60 -10.57
C THR A 228 -3.26 24.47 -9.42
N GLN A 229 -3.97 24.54 -8.29
CA GLN A 229 -3.54 25.29 -7.12
C GLN A 229 -2.44 24.52 -6.37
N SER A 230 -2.58 23.20 -6.23
CA SER A 230 -1.57 22.34 -5.62
C SER A 230 -0.26 22.36 -6.41
N ALA A 231 -0.35 22.45 -7.74
CA ALA A 231 0.81 22.60 -8.62
C ALA A 231 1.62 23.89 -8.35
N LYS A 232 0.95 24.99 -8.02
CA LYS A 232 1.62 26.27 -7.69
C LYS A 232 2.36 26.22 -6.36
N ASN A 233 1.94 25.34 -5.45
CA ASN A 233 2.55 25.20 -4.14
C ASN A 233 3.86 24.38 -4.18
N LEU A 234 4.13 23.61 -5.24
CA LEU A 234 5.30 22.73 -5.33
C LEU A 234 6.64 23.45 -5.05
N THR A 235 6.88 24.60 -5.69
CA THR A 235 8.13 25.36 -5.49
C THR A 235 8.25 25.89 -4.06
N LYS A 236 7.13 26.29 -3.45
CA LYS A 236 7.10 26.74 -2.06
C LYS A 236 7.39 25.57 -1.11
N ILE A 237 6.73 24.44 -1.31
CA ILE A 237 6.90 23.21 -0.50
C ILE A 237 8.35 22.74 -0.56
N ALA A 238 8.94 22.67 -1.76
CA ALA A 238 10.32 22.23 -1.95
C ALA A 238 11.37 23.12 -1.27
N ALA A 239 11.02 24.36 -0.92
CA ALA A 239 11.92 25.30 -0.23
C ALA A 239 11.74 25.30 1.31
N MET A 240 10.73 24.61 1.84
CA MET A 240 10.45 24.57 3.28
C MET A 240 11.38 23.59 4.00
N SER A 241 11.79 23.95 5.21
CA SER A 241 12.44 23.03 6.14
C SER A 241 11.47 21.96 6.65
N ILE A 242 11.99 20.83 7.14
CA ILE A 242 11.16 19.74 7.70
C ILE A 242 10.19 20.21 8.80
N ASN A 243 10.61 21.17 9.63
CA ASN A 243 9.76 21.73 10.69
C ASN A 243 8.63 22.59 10.14
N GLU A 244 8.88 23.35 9.08
CA GLU A 244 7.85 24.14 8.40
C GLU A 244 6.86 23.24 7.67
N LEU A 245 7.35 22.16 7.03
CA LEU A 245 6.50 21.16 6.37
C LEU A 245 5.58 20.49 7.39
N ALA A 246 6.13 20.02 8.51
CA ALA A 246 5.37 19.39 9.59
C ALA A 246 4.34 20.34 10.21
N ALA A 247 4.72 21.61 10.46
CA ALA A 247 3.79 22.60 10.99
C ALA A 247 2.61 22.89 10.04
N GLU A 248 2.87 22.91 8.72
CA GLU A 248 1.81 23.10 7.73
C GLU A 248 0.93 21.85 7.57
N GLU A 249 1.51 20.64 7.64
CA GLU A 249 0.74 19.37 7.69
C GLU A 249 -0.22 19.38 8.89
N ASP A 250 0.27 19.74 10.08
CA ASP A 250 -0.53 19.84 11.30
C ASP A 250 -1.64 20.90 11.19
N ARG A 251 -1.34 22.07 10.61
CA ARG A 251 -2.31 23.13 10.39
C ARG A 251 -3.43 22.67 9.45
N LEU A 252 -3.06 21.99 8.35
CA LEU A 252 -4.02 21.47 7.38
C LEU A 252 -4.86 20.33 7.97
N ASN A 253 -4.27 19.41 8.72
CA ASN A 253 -5.00 18.33 9.40
C ASN A 253 -6.13 18.86 10.29
N ARG A 254 -5.91 19.99 10.98
CA ARG A 254 -6.92 20.65 11.84
C ARG A 254 -7.96 21.48 11.08
N THR A 255 -7.78 21.68 9.78
CA THR A 255 -8.68 22.48 8.95
C THR A 255 -9.90 21.66 8.55
N ILE A 256 -11.10 22.22 8.77
CA ILE A 256 -12.38 21.65 8.32
C ILE A 256 -12.75 22.30 6.97
N PRO A 257 -12.72 21.56 5.85
CA PRO A 257 -13.07 22.10 4.55
C PRO A 257 -14.59 22.25 4.40
N LEU A 258 -15.02 23.37 3.81
CA LEU A 258 -16.45 23.69 3.62
C LEU A 258 -17.00 23.20 2.28
N THR A 259 -16.15 22.76 1.35
CA THR A 259 -16.53 22.29 0.02
C THR A 259 -15.72 21.07 -0.38
N THR A 260 -16.25 20.25 -1.30
CA THR A 260 -15.51 19.10 -1.86
C THR A 260 -14.19 19.53 -2.52
N ALA A 261 -14.17 20.70 -3.18
CA ALA A 261 -12.94 21.23 -3.78
C ALA A 261 -11.89 21.58 -2.72
N ALA A 262 -12.31 22.16 -1.59
CA ALA A 262 -11.41 22.47 -0.47
C ALA A 262 -10.91 21.20 0.25
N GLU A 263 -11.76 20.16 0.36
CA GLU A 263 -11.38 18.84 0.88
C GLU A 263 -10.29 18.21 0.00
N HIS A 264 -10.51 18.19 -1.31
CA HIS A 264 -9.52 17.67 -2.27
C HIS A 264 -8.22 18.47 -2.24
N GLU A 265 -8.29 19.80 -2.21
CA GLU A 265 -7.10 20.66 -2.13
C GLU A 265 -6.30 20.44 -0.84
N LYS A 266 -6.99 20.30 0.30
CA LYS A 266 -6.38 20.00 1.61
C LYS A 266 -5.54 18.73 1.52
N TRP A 267 -6.15 17.61 1.09
CA TRP A 267 -5.47 16.32 1.11
C TRP A 267 -4.40 16.19 0.03
N THR A 268 -4.60 16.79 -1.15
CA THR A 268 -3.53 16.87 -2.15
C THR A 268 -2.35 17.69 -1.66
N THR A 269 -2.58 18.81 -0.94
CA THR A 269 -1.50 19.60 -0.36
C THR A 269 -0.78 18.82 0.74
N ILE A 270 -1.50 18.11 1.62
CA ILE A 270 -0.89 17.23 2.63
C ILE A 270 -0.03 16.16 1.96
N ALA A 271 -0.51 15.50 0.91
CA ALA A 271 0.26 14.49 0.19
C ALA A 271 1.58 15.05 -0.39
N LEU A 272 1.55 16.28 -0.93
CA LEU A 272 2.76 16.96 -1.43
C LEU A 272 3.74 17.31 -0.30
N LEU A 273 3.24 17.80 0.84
CA LEU A 273 4.08 18.06 2.01
C LEU A 273 4.76 16.77 2.46
N LYS A 274 4.00 15.68 2.57
CA LYS A 274 4.52 14.37 2.96
C LYS A 274 5.57 13.84 1.98
N GLN A 275 5.34 13.98 0.68
CA GLN A 275 6.32 13.56 -0.33
C GLN A 275 7.66 14.30 -0.15
N GLU A 276 7.63 15.61 0.07
CA GLU A 276 8.86 16.37 0.31
C GLU A 276 9.49 16.03 1.67
N MET A 277 8.70 15.81 2.72
CA MET A 277 9.20 15.38 4.03
C MET A 277 9.87 14.01 3.98
N ALA A 278 9.28 13.04 3.27
CA ALA A 278 9.86 11.72 3.06
C ALA A 278 11.17 11.81 2.28
N LYS A 279 11.19 12.61 1.20
CA LYS A 279 12.40 12.89 0.41
C LYS A 279 13.52 13.52 1.25
N GLN A 280 13.21 14.52 2.09
CA GLN A 280 14.18 15.12 3.01
C GLN A 280 14.67 14.10 4.04
N GLY A 281 13.77 13.25 4.56
CA GLY A 281 14.10 12.16 5.47
C GLY A 281 15.12 11.19 4.88
N LYS A 282 14.81 10.64 3.70
CA LYS A 282 15.71 9.74 2.94
C LYS A 282 17.08 10.38 2.68
N ASN A 283 17.10 11.64 2.26
CA ASN A 283 18.36 12.35 2.00
C ASN A 283 19.17 12.67 3.27
N SER A 284 18.51 12.78 4.43
CA SER A 284 19.15 13.03 5.72
C SER A 284 19.74 11.77 6.35
N GLN A 285 19.28 10.59 5.93
CA GLN A 285 19.85 9.32 6.36
C GLN A 285 21.17 9.06 5.65
N THR A 286 22.25 9.53 6.28
CA THR A 286 23.64 9.17 5.93
C THR A 286 24.05 7.82 6.53
N TYR A 287 23.09 6.94 6.80
CA TYR A 287 23.34 5.57 7.25
C TYR A 287 23.05 4.63 6.10
N LYS A 288 24.09 4.23 5.38
CA LYS A 288 23.98 3.06 4.54
C LYS A 288 24.19 1.83 5.43
N THR A 289 23.21 0.94 5.44
CA THR A 289 23.32 -0.32 6.15
C THR A 289 24.32 -1.19 5.39
N ALA A 290 25.25 -1.85 6.08
CA ALA A 290 26.14 -2.80 5.41
C ALA A 290 25.29 -3.95 4.86
N ILE A 291 25.42 -4.26 3.57
CA ILE A 291 24.70 -5.39 2.99
C ILE A 291 25.11 -6.69 3.69
N THR A 292 24.13 -7.54 4.01
CA THR A 292 24.37 -8.88 4.57
C THR A 292 24.13 -9.96 3.53
N MET A 293 24.79 -11.11 3.69
CA MET A 293 24.57 -12.25 2.80
C MET A 293 23.11 -12.70 2.79
N GLU A 294 22.43 -12.64 3.96
CA GLU A 294 21.02 -12.98 4.09
C GLU A 294 20.13 -12.00 3.31
N ALA A 295 20.37 -10.70 3.45
CA ALA A 295 19.64 -9.68 2.69
C ALA A 295 19.84 -9.86 1.18
N LEU A 296 21.07 -10.09 0.71
CA LEU A 296 21.34 -10.36 -0.70
C LEU A 296 20.64 -11.64 -1.17
N ARG A 297 20.62 -12.72 -0.37
CA ARG A 297 19.87 -13.95 -0.71
C ARG A 297 18.39 -13.65 -0.90
N GLN A 298 17.81 -12.82 -0.04
CA GLN A 298 16.41 -12.40 -0.16
C GLN A 298 16.17 -11.61 -1.44
N PHE A 299 17.04 -10.68 -1.84
CA PHE A 299 16.93 -9.98 -3.13
C PHE A 299 16.92 -10.95 -4.32
N VAL A 300 17.84 -11.91 -4.32
CA VAL A 300 17.94 -12.92 -5.38
C VAL A 300 16.69 -13.81 -5.41
N SER A 301 16.26 -14.34 -4.26
CA SER A 301 15.05 -15.17 -4.15
C SER A 301 13.80 -14.43 -4.59
N ASN A 302 13.60 -13.19 -4.12
CA ASN A 302 12.46 -12.37 -4.51
C ASN A 302 12.44 -12.12 -6.03
N ARG A 303 13.59 -11.85 -6.65
CA ARG A 303 13.69 -11.66 -8.10
C ARG A 303 13.31 -12.93 -8.85
N MET A 304 13.76 -14.08 -8.39
CA MET A 304 13.43 -15.38 -9.00
C MET A 304 11.94 -15.73 -8.88
N GLU A 305 11.35 -15.47 -7.71
CA GLU A 305 9.92 -15.64 -7.47
C GLU A 305 9.11 -14.70 -8.38
N ASN A 306 9.53 -13.44 -8.52
CA ASN A 306 8.88 -12.47 -9.41
C ASN A 306 8.89 -12.92 -10.87
N ASN A 307 10.03 -13.40 -11.37
CA ASN A 307 10.14 -13.96 -12.71
C ASN A 307 9.24 -15.19 -12.87
N THR A 308 9.18 -16.07 -11.87
CA THR A 308 8.32 -17.26 -11.88
C THR A 308 6.84 -16.90 -11.93
N LEU A 309 6.42 -15.93 -11.11
CA LEU A 309 5.05 -15.41 -11.10
C LEU A 309 4.70 -14.75 -12.43
N PHE A 310 5.59 -13.95 -13.01
CA PHE A 310 5.41 -13.34 -14.33
C PHE A 310 5.18 -14.41 -15.42
N LEU A 311 6.01 -15.44 -15.46
CA LEU A 311 5.86 -16.55 -16.41
C LEU A 311 4.52 -17.28 -16.25
N SER A 312 4.11 -17.53 -15.01
CA SER A 312 2.80 -18.14 -14.71
C SER A 312 1.65 -17.25 -15.17
N CYS A 313 1.71 -15.95 -14.88
CA CYS A 313 0.69 -14.98 -15.28
C CYS A 313 0.53 -14.93 -16.81
N VAL A 314 1.64 -14.84 -17.56
CA VAL A 314 1.60 -14.81 -19.03
C VAL A 314 1.09 -16.13 -19.60
N GLY A 315 1.49 -17.26 -19.02
CA GLY A 315 1.00 -18.59 -19.41
C GLY A 315 -0.52 -18.73 -19.31
N ASN A 316 -1.10 -18.15 -18.26
CA ASN A 316 -2.53 -18.21 -17.97
C ASN A 316 -3.38 -17.15 -18.70
N LEU A 317 -2.79 -16.27 -19.51
CA LEU A 317 -3.56 -15.32 -20.30
C LEU A 317 -4.47 -16.04 -21.31
N GLU A 318 -5.70 -15.57 -21.49
CA GLU A 318 -6.58 -16.07 -22.55
C GLU A 318 -6.29 -15.38 -23.91
N ASN A 319 -5.52 -14.29 -23.92
CA ASN A 319 -5.24 -13.48 -25.09
C ASN A 319 -3.89 -13.84 -25.74
N ASP A 320 -3.94 -14.55 -26.88
CA ASP A 320 -2.75 -15.00 -27.61
C ASP A 320 -1.91 -13.88 -28.23
N GLN A 321 -2.52 -12.72 -28.52
CA GLN A 321 -1.77 -11.55 -29.01
C GLN A 321 -0.90 -10.96 -27.90
N LEU A 322 -1.41 -10.90 -26.67
CA LEU A 322 -0.63 -10.46 -25.51
C LEU A 322 0.49 -11.45 -25.18
N LYS A 323 0.24 -12.77 -25.27
CA LYS A 323 1.30 -13.78 -25.11
C LYS A 323 2.43 -13.59 -26.10
N THR A 324 2.10 -13.28 -27.36
CA THR A 324 3.10 -13.07 -28.41
C THR A 324 3.92 -11.81 -28.14
N ILE A 325 3.28 -10.71 -27.71
CA ILE A 325 3.96 -9.46 -27.36
C ILE A 325 4.95 -9.68 -26.20
N LEU A 326 4.57 -10.49 -25.20
CA LEU A 326 5.36 -10.72 -23.99
C LEU A 326 6.39 -11.86 -24.12
N SER A 327 6.44 -12.55 -25.26
CA SER A 327 7.29 -13.74 -25.45
C SER A 327 8.77 -13.46 -25.22
N SER A 328 9.29 -12.33 -25.70
CA SER A 328 10.68 -11.91 -25.49
C SER A 328 10.99 -11.64 -24.02
N ASP A 329 10.03 -11.10 -23.27
CA ASP A 329 10.20 -10.81 -21.84
C ASP A 329 10.15 -12.10 -21.03
N CYS A 330 9.30 -13.07 -21.43
CA CYS A 330 9.28 -14.40 -20.84
C CYS A 330 10.62 -15.13 -21.02
N GLU A 331 11.21 -15.09 -22.22
CA GLU A 331 12.52 -15.70 -22.43
C GLU A 331 13.63 -15.01 -21.62
N LYS A 332 13.55 -13.68 -21.47
CA LYS A 332 14.45 -12.93 -20.59
C LYS A 332 14.30 -13.38 -19.13
N ALA A 333 13.07 -13.48 -18.62
CA ALA A 333 12.80 -13.89 -17.24
C ALA A 333 13.26 -15.33 -16.94
N LYS A 334 13.09 -16.26 -17.90
CA LYS A 334 13.62 -17.63 -17.80
C LYS A 334 15.15 -17.64 -17.71
N THR A 335 15.79 -16.95 -18.65
CA THR A 335 17.26 -16.85 -18.71
C THR A 335 17.81 -16.22 -17.44
N GLU A 336 17.18 -15.14 -16.96
CA GLU A 336 17.57 -14.48 -15.72
C GLU A 336 17.42 -15.41 -14.51
N ASN A 337 16.38 -16.23 -14.43
CA ASN A 337 16.22 -17.24 -13.38
C ASN A 337 17.30 -18.34 -13.42
N GLU A 338 17.74 -18.76 -14.60
CA GLU A 338 18.84 -19.70 -14.75
C GLU A 338 20.15 -19.09 -14.21
N VAL A 339 20.44 -17.84 -14.57
CA VAL A 339 21.61 -17.10 -14.07
C VAL A 339 21.53 -16.89 -12.55
N LEU A 340 20.37 -16.46 -12.03
CA LEU A 340 20.17 -16.27 -10.58
C LEU A 340 20.27 -17.59 -9.81
N SER A 341 19.82 -18.71 -10.38
CA SER A 341 19.98 -20.04 -9.78
C SER A 341 21.45 -20.46 -9.69
N ALA A 342 22.26 -20.11 -10.69
CA ALA A 342 23.71 -20.33 -10.64
C ALA A 342 24.37 -19.40 -9.62
N PHE A 343 23.96 -18.14 -9.60
CA PHE A 343 24.45 -17.14 -8.65
C PHE A 343 24.16 -17.52 -7.18
N LEU A 344 22.99 -18.09 -6.88
CA LEU A 344 22.69 -18.60 -5.53
C LEU A 344 23.67 -19.68 -5.06
N LYS A 345 24.22 -20.49 -5.98
CA LYS A 345 25.26 -21.49 -5.67
C LYS A 345 26.60 -20.81 -5.42
N GLU A 346 26.97 -19.85 -6.26
CA GLU A 346 28.20 -19.05 -6.09
C GLU A 346 28.22 -18.31 -4.74
N MET A 347 27.08 -17.78 -4.32
CA MET A 347 26.91 -17.16 -3.00
C MET A 347 27.13 -18.13 -1.81
N GLN A 348 27.21 -19.44 -2.03
CA GLN A 348 27.58 -20.40 -0.96
C GLN A 348 29.09 -20.57 -0.83
N GLU A 349 29.85 -20.20 -1.87
CA GLU A 349 31.31 -20.39 -1.96
C GLU A 349 32.08 -19.07 -1.78
N CYS A 350 31.42 -17.92 -1.92
CA CYS A 350 32.02 -16.59 -1.80
C CYS A 350 31.57 -15.88 -0.50
N ASP A 351 32.53 -15.48 0.33
CA ASP A 351 32.28 -14.76 1.58
C ASP A 351 32.22 -13.23 1.40
N ASN A 352 32.55 -12.71 0.21
CA ASN A 352 32.56 -11.28 -0.06
C ASN A 352 31.20 -10.79 -0.57
N VAL A 353 30.34 -10.41 0.38
CA VAL A 353 28.99 -9.90 0.08
C VAL A 353 28.98 -8.67 -0.82
N GLN A 354 30.00 -7.80 -0.76
CA GLN A 354 30.05 -6.58 -1.58
C GLN A 354 30.35 -6.88 -3.05
N LEU A 355 31.22 -7.85 -3.29
CA LEU A 355 31.50 -8.33 -4.65
C LEU A 355 30.25 -8.95 -5.26
N LEU A 356 29.56 -9.81 -4.49
CA LEU A 356 28.31 -10.42 -4.91
C LEU A 356 27.19 -9.39 -5.11
N TRP A 357 27.11 -8.36 -4.26
CA TRP A 357 26.17 -7.25 -4.40
C TRP A 357 26.37 -6.52 -5.72
N ASN A 358 27.62 -6.18 -6.05
CA ASN A 358 27.95 -5.53 -7.32
C ASN A 358 27.70 -6.44 -8.53
N GLU A 359 27.99 -7.73 -8.42
CA GLU A 359 27.72 -8.72 -9.48
C GLU A 359 26.22 -8.81 -9.77
N TYR A 360 25.42 -8.99 -8.71
CA TYR A 360 23.97 -9.04 -8.81
C TYR A 360 23.42 -7.80 -9.51
N TRP A 361 23.70 -6.60 -8.99
CA TRP A 361 23.11 -5.36 -9.51
C TRP A 361 23.65 -4.94 -10.87
N ASN A 362 24.97 -4.95 -11.06
CA ASN A 362 25.56 -4.36 -12.26
C ASN A 362 25.63 -5.33 -13.43
N ASN A 363 25.80 -6.62 -13.17
CA ASN A 363 26.08 -7.61 -14.21
C ASN A 363 24.88 -8.51 -14.49
N ILE A 364 24.22 -9.02 -13.44
CA ILE A 364 23.09 -9.95 -13.59
C ILE A 364 21.82 -9.21 -13.98
N ILE A 365 21.35 -8.28 -13.13
CA ILE A 365 20.07 -7.58 -13.38
C ILE A 365 20.24 -6.22 -14.08
N GLN A 366 21.46 -5.67 -14.11
CA GLN A 366 21.83 -4.41 -14.76
C GLN A 366 20.95 -3.22 -14.30
N GLN A 367 20.84 -3.07 -12.98
CA GLN A 367 20.06 -2.02 -12.32
C GLN A 367 20.91 -1.31 -11.27
N THR A 368 20.50 -0.10 -10.90
CA THR A 368 21.15 0.64 -9.82
C THR A 368 20.81 0.00 -8.48
N PRO A 369 21.81 -0.34 -7.63
CA PRO A 369 21.54 -0.85 -6.31
C PRO A 369 20.74 0.15 -5.46
N PRO A 370 19.91 -0.32 -4.53
CA PRO A 370 19.22 0.55 -3.60
C PRO A 370 20.21 1.43 -2.82
N SER A 371 19.89 2.72 -2.68
CA SER A 371 20.77 3.73 -2.12
C SER A 371 21.05 3.57 -0.62
N TYR A 372 20.30 2.71 0.05
CA TYR A 372 20.38 2.48 1.50
C TYR A 372 21.33 1.36 1.92
N TYR A 373 21.91 0.61 0.98
CA TYR A 373 23.02 -0.33 1.25
C TYR A 373 24.37 0.26 0.78
N GLU A 374 25.45 0.07 1.55
CA GLU A 374 26.83 0.41 1.13
C GLU A 374 27.60 -0.82 0.67
#